data_AF-A0A372Z3C6-F1
#
_entry.id   AF-A0A372Z3C6-F1
#
_cell.length_a   1.000
_cell.length_b   1.000
_cell.length_c   1.000
_cell.angle_alpha   90.00
_cell.angle_beta   90.00
_cell.angle_gamma   90.00
#
_symmetry.space_group_name_H-M   'P 1'
#
loop_
_entity.id
_entity.type
_entity.pdbx_description
1 polymer ?
#
loop_
_entity_poly.entity_id
_entity_poly.type
_entity_poly.pdbx_seq_one_letter_code
_entity_poly.pdbx_strand_id
1 'polypeptide(L)'
;MKQLVPALFVVGAIMALTGAAVFITGWIYAPYIYTIGAGFFALAQVNTPVKGKGKTLKRLRVQQIFGALALILTGAFMFTTRGNEWIACLTVAAILELYTAFRIPQEEEKERA
;
A
#
# COMPACT_ATOMS: atom_id res chain seq x y z
N MET A 1 3.66 20.93 6.31
CA MET A 1 3.73 19.61 5.64
C MET A 1 3.29 18.43 6.51
N LYS A 2 2.51 18.63 7.61
CA LYS A 2 2.11 17.52 8.52
C LYS A 2 0.85 16.75 8.08
N GLN A 3 0.06 17.28 7.13
CA GLN A 3 -1.21 16.67 6.70
C GLN A 3 -1.23 16.17 5.25
N LEU A 4 -0.26 16.56 4.41
CA LEU A 4 -0.25 16.16 3.00
C LEU A 4 0.04 14.66 2.83
N VAL A 5 0.96 14.11 3.62
CA VAL A 5 1.33 12.70 3.55
C VAL A 5 0.18 11.77 3.98
N PRO A 6 -0.49 11.98 5.13
CA PRO A 6 -1.67 11.18 5.47
C PRO A 6 -2.84 11.40 4.51
N ALA A 7 -3.03 12.60 3.95
CA ALA A 7 -4.03 12.82 2.91
C ALA A 7 -3.72 12.03 1.63
N LEU A 8 -2.46 12.03 1.17
CA LEU A 8 -2.01 11.24 0.02
C LEU A 8 -2.18 9.73 0.25
N PHE A 9 -1.95 9.27 1.47
CA PHE A 9 -2.18 7.87 1.86
C PHE A 9 -3.66 7.50 1.72
N VAL A 10 -4.56 8.30 2.30
CA VAL A 10 -6.02 8.04 2.27
C VAL A 10 -6.56 8.15 0.84
N VAL A 11 -6.19 9.20 0.11
CA VAL A 11 -6.61 9.40 -1.28
C VAL A 11 -6.08 8.27 -2.16
N GLY A 12 -4.80 7.91 -2.02
CA GLY A 12 -4.20 6.80 -2.75
C GLY A 12 -4.87 5.46 -2.45
N ALA A 13 -5.16 5.18 -1.19
CA ALA A 13 -5.86 3.97 -0.78
C ALA A 13 -7.29 3.90 -1.34
N ILE A 14 -8.06 4.98 -1.26
CA ILE A 14 -9.41 5.04 -1.83
C ILE A 14 -9.35 4.83 -3.35
N MET A 15 -8.46 5.53 -4.04
CA MET A 15 -8.28 5.37 -5.49
C MET A 15 -7.89 3.93 -5.87
N ALA A 16 -6.98 3.30 -5.13
CA ALA A 16 -6.59 1.91 -5.38
C ALA A 16 -7.78 0.95 -5.16
N LEU A 17 -8.54 1.13 -4.08
CA LEU A 17 -9.72 0.29 -3.80
C LEU A 17 -10.83 0.48 -4.83
N THR A 18 -11.14 1.72 -5.20
CA THR A 18 -12.13 2.03 -6.24
C THR A 18 -11.67 1.49 -7.59
N GLY A 19 -10.40 1.67 -7.95
CA GLY A 19 -9.83 1.10 -9.18
C GLY A 19 -9.96 -0.42 -9.22
N ALA A 20 -9.62 -1.12 -8.13
CA ALA A 20 -9.78 -2.57 -8.02
C ALA A 20 -11.24 -3.03 -8.12
N ALA A 21 -12.17 -2.35 -7.44
CA ALA A 21 -13.59 -2.68 -7.46
C ALA A 21 -14.20 -2.49 -8.85
N VAL A 22 -13.86 -1.39 -9.53
CA VAL A 22 -14.39 -1.07 -10.85
C VAL A 22 -13.73 -1.93 -11.95
N PHE A 23 -12.51 -2.43 -11.72
CA PHE A 23 -11.86 -3.38 -12.64
C PHE A 23 -12.65 -4.70 -12.78
N ILE A 24 -13.32 -5.15 -11.72
CA ILE A 24 -14.19 -6.34 -11.75
C ILE A 24 -15.36 -6.16 -12.74
N THR A 25 -15.84 -4.92 -12.91
CA THR A 25 -16.92 -4.60 -13.86
C THR A 25 -16.45 -4.50 -15.32
N GLY A 26 -15.15 -4.70 -15.60
CA GLY A 26 -14.58 -4.67 -16.95
C GLY A 26 -14.30 -3.27 -17.49
N TRP A 27 -14.20 -2.26 -16.62
CA TRP A 27 -13.99 -0.88 -17.04
C TRP A 27 -12.53 -0.64 -17.49
N ILE A 28 -12.35 -0.17 -18.73
CA ILE A 28 -11.02 0.04 -19.35
C ILE A 28 -10.15 1.02 -18.56
N TYR A 29 -10.75 2.00 -17.88
CA TYR A 29 -10.03 3.02 -17.11
C TYR A 29 -9.63 2.56 -15.69
N ALA A 30 -10.14 1.42 -15.22
CA ALA A 30 -9.93 0.97 -13.84
C ALA A 30 -8.45 0.69 -13.48
N PRO A 31 -7.62 0.07 -14.34
CA PRO A 31 -6.19 -0.13 -14.07
C PRO A 31 -5.41 1.18 -13.93
N TYR A 32 -5.81 2.22 -14.65
CA TYR A 32 -5.18 3.55 -14.56
C TYR A 32 -5.49 4.20 -13.21
N ILE A 33 -6.74 4.13 -12.76
CA ILE A 33 -7.14 4.66 -11.45
C ILE A 33 -6.42 3.90 -10.33
N TYR A 34 -6.35 2.57 -10.46
CA TYR A 34 -5.64 1.72 -9.51
C TYR A 34 -4.17 2.07 -9.42
N THR A 35 -3.46 2.14 -10.55
CA THR A 35 -2.01 2.40 -10.57
C THR A 35 -1.65 3.79 -10.06
N ILE A 36 -2.45 4.80 -10.37
CA ILE A 36 -2.26 6.14 -9.83
C ILE A 36 -2.48 6.13 -8.30
N GLY A 37 -3.53 5.46 -7.83
CA GLY A 37 -3.80 5.28 -6.40
C GLY A 37 -2.67 4.55 -5.66
N ALA A 38 -2.20 3.44 -6.21
CA ALA A 38 -1.08 2.67 -5.68
C ALA A 38 0.22 3.50 -5.66
N GLY A 39 0.46 4.32 -6.68
CA GLY A 39 1.59 5.26 -6.74
C GLY A 39 1.53 6.30 -5.62
N PHE A 40 0.39 6.94 -5.42
CA PHE A 40 0.22 7.91 -4.32
C PHE A 40 0.36 7.26 -2.95
N PHE A 41 -0.19 6.06 -2.78
CA PHE A 41 -0.07 5.28 -1.57
C PHE A 41 1.39 4.92 -1.26
N ALA A 42 2.14 4.41 -2.26
CA ALA A 42 3.56 4.10 -2.11
C ALA A 42 4.40 5.35 -1.78
N LEU A 43 4.14 6.47 -2.46
CA LEU A 43 4.80 7.74 -2.16
C LEU A 43 4.53 8.20 -0.73
N ALA A 44 3.28 8.10 -0.26
CA ALA A 44 2.93 8.47 1.10
C ALA A 44 3.64 7.59 2.13
N GLN A 45 3.75 6.28 1.88
CA GLN A 45 4.45 5.34 2.76
C GLN A 45 5.96 5.60 2.82
N VAL A 46 6.61 5.87 1.69
CA VAL A 46 8.05 6.20 1.66
C VAL A 46 8.34 7.49 2.42
N ASN A 47 7.46 8.49 2.29
CA ASN A 47 7.59 9.79 2.94
C ASN A 47 7.14 9.82 4.41
N THR A 48 6.49 8.78 4.92
CA THR A 48 6.07 8.71 6.33
C THR A 48 7.26 8.23 7.20
N PRO A 49 7.82 9.08 8.08
CA PRO A 49 8.90 8.66 8.97
C PRO A 49 8.34 7.86 10.15
N VAL A 50 8.73 6.59 10.26
CA VAL A 50 8.45 5.76 11.45
C VAL A 50 9.27 6.29 12.62
N LYS A 51 8.63 6.54 13.77
CA LYS A 51 9.24 7.18 14.93
C LYS A 51 9.75 6.13 15.91
N GLY A 52 10.92 5.55 15.63
CA GLY A 52 11.68 4.78 16.62
C GLY A 52 13.03 4.31 16.11
N LYS A 53 13.94 4.01 17.04
CA LYS A 53 15.37 3.72 16.76
C LYS A 53 15.70 2.23 16.79
N GLY A 54 14.75 1.34 17.10
CA GLY A 54 15.00 -0.09 17.18
C GLY A 54 15.32 -0.78 15.85
N LYS A 55 16.14 -1.84 15.93
CA LYS A 55 16.43 -2.73 14.79
C LYS A 55 15.16 -3.37 14.21
N THR A 56 14.13 -3.61 15.04
CA THR A 56 12.84 -4.20 14.64
C THR A 56 12.04 -3.26 13.73
N LEU A 57 11.96 -1.97 14.06
CA LEU A 57 11.29 -0.95 13.23
C LEU A 57 11.90 -0.83 11.84
N LYS A 58 13.24 -0.93 11.73
CA LYS A 58 13.92 -0.91 10.42
C LYS A 58 13.51 -2.09 9.54
N ARG A 59 13.31 -3.28 10.12
CA ARG A 59 12.81 -4.47 9.40
C ARG A 59 11.34 -4.30 8.99
N LEU A 60 10.52 -3.74 9.87
CA LEU A 60 9.13 -3.41 9.60
C LEU A 60 8.98 -2.44 8.42
N ARG A 61 9.89 -1.46 8.32
CA ARG A 61 9.93 -0.54 7.17
C ARG A 61 10.21 -1.25 5.84
N VAL A 62 11.09 -2.27 5.85
CA VAL A 62 11.34 -3.08 4.65
C VAL A 62 10.09 -3.86 4.24
N GLN A 63 9.34 -4.41 5.21
CA GLN A 63 8.08 -5.10 4.95
C GLN A 63 7.00 -4.16 4.39
N GLN A 64 6.94 -2.93 4.90
CA GLN A 64 6.00 -1.92 4.44
C GLN A 64 6.31 -1.47 3.00
N ILE A 65 7.59 -1.27 2.67
CA ILE A 65 8.03 -1.03 1.30
C ILE A 65 7.71 -2.24 0.40
N PHE A 66 7.87 -3.46 0.92
CA PHE A 66 7.52 -4.67 0.17
C PHE A 66 6.02 -4.77 -0.11
N GLY A 67 5.16 -4.36 0.83
CA GLY A 67 3.71 -4.21 0.64
C GLY A 67 3.39 -3.17 -0.44
N ALA A 68 4.02 -2.00 -0.39
CA ALA A 68 3.84 -0.94 -1.37
C ALA A 68 4.28 -1.38 -2.78
N LEU A 69 5.39 -2.11 -2.88
CA LEU A 69 5.87 -2.68 -4.14
C LEU A 69 4.90 -3.74 -4.68
N ALA A 70 4.33 -4.57 -3.82
CA ALA A 70 3.32 -5.55 -4.21
C ALA A 70 2.02 -4.89 -4.73
N LEU A 71 1.62 -3.74 -4.16
CA LEU A 71 0.51 -2.95 -4.71
C LEU A 71 0.83 -2.38 -6.10
N ILE A 72 2.03 -1.86 -6.33
CA ILE A 72 2.44 -1.38 -7.66
C ILE A 72 2.48 -2.55 -8.67
N LEU A 73 3.01 -3.71 -8.26
CA LEU A 73 3.03 -4.93 -9.06
C LEU A 73 1.63 -5.41 -9.42
N THR A 74 0.68 -5.32 -8.49
CA THR A 74 -0.73 -5.62 -8.76
C THR A 74 -1.27 -4.76 -9.90
N GLY A 75 -0.91 -3.48 -9.92
CA GLY A 75 -1.29 -2.56 -11.00
C GLY A 75 -0.66 -2.96 -12.34
N ALA A 76 0.60 -3.39 -12.34
CA ALA A 76 1.25 -3.92 -13.54
C ALA A 76 0.59 -5.22 -14.04
N PHE A 77 0.14 -6.08 -13.12
CA PHE A 77 -0.62 -7.29 -13.48
C PHE A 77 -2.01 -6.96 -14.02
N MET A 78 -2.70 -5.93 -13.53
CA MET A 78 -3.97 -5.49 -14.14
C MET A 78 -3.83 -5.07 -15.61
N PHE A 79 -2.65 -4.57 -16.02
CA PHE A 79 -2.38 -4.21 -17.43
C PHE A 79 -1.96 -5.39 -18.30
N THR A 80 -1.14 -6.29 -17.75
CA THR A 80 -0.49 -7.35 -18.53
C THR A 80 -1.26 -8.66 -18.51
N THR A 81 -1.94 -8.97 -17.42
CA THR A 81 -2.63 -10.23 -17.18
C THR A 81 -4.13 -10.01 -17.24
N ARG A 82 -4.77 -10.54 -18.29
CA ARG A 82 -6.24 -10.49 -18.48
C ARG A 82 -7.03 -11.43 -17.55
N GLY A 83 -6.33 -12.14 -16.67
CA GLY A 83 -6.89 -13.09 -15.71
C GLY A 83 -7.08 -12.50 -14.30
N ASN A 84 -7.24 -13.37 -13.31
CA ASN A 84 -7.47 -12.98 -11.90
C ASN A 84 -6.17 -12.94 -11.07
N GLU A 85 -4.99 -13.01 -11.69
CA GLU A 85 -3.70 -12.99 -10.96
C GLU A 85 -3.47 -11.70 -10.18
N TRP A 86 -4.03 -10.59 -10.66
CA TRP A 86 -4.02 -9.32 -9.92
C TRP A 86 -4.70 -9.44 -8.56
N ILE A 87 -5.73 -10.29 -8.39
CA ILE A 87 -6.43 -10.49 -7.11
C ILE A 87 -5.51 -11.19 -6.12
N ALA A 88 -4.75 -12.19 -6.57
CA ALA A 88 -3.79 -12.88 -5.73
C ALA A 88 -2.68 -11.91 -5.27
N CYS A 89 -2.15 -11.10 -6.18
CA CYS A 89 -1.14 -10.10 -5.86
C CYS A 89 -1.69 -9.02 -4.90
N LEU A 90 -2.90 -8.52 -5.15
CA LEU A 90 -3.61 -7.57 -4.29
C LEU A 90 -3.77 -8.11 -2.86
N THR A 91 -4.15 -9.38 -2.74
CA THR A 91 -4.40 -10.03 -1.46
C THR A 91 -3.12 -10.16 -0.65
N VAL A 92 -2.02 -10.57 -1.30
CA VAL A 92 -0.69 -10.63 -0.65
C VAL A 92 -0.26 -9.25 -0.20
N ALA A 93 -0.43 -8.23 -1.05
CA ALA A 93 -0.09 -6.85 -0.73
C ALA A 93 -0.90 -6.35 0.48
N ALA A 94 -2.21 -6.61 0.49
CA ALA A 94 -3.11 -6.21 1.58
C ALA A 94 -2.73 -6.86 2.92
N ILE A 95 -2.36 -8.15 2.92
CA ILE A 95 -1.92 -8.84 4.15
C ILE A 95 -0.64 -8.21 4.71
N LEU A 96 0.34 -7.93 3.84
CA LEU A 96 1.61 -7.32 4.25
C LEU A 96 1.41 -5.91 4.81
N GLU A 97 0.62 -5.08 4.11
CA GLU A 97 0.25 -3.74 4.53
C GLU A 97 -0.46 -3.76 5.89
N LEU A 98 -1.47 -4.62 6.05
CA LEU A 98 -2.23 -4.76 7.29
C LEU A 98 -1.34 -5.22 8.45
N TYR A 99 -0.45 -6.19 8.21
CA TYR A 99 0.51 -6.65 9.20
C TYR A 99 1.40 -5.51 9.69
N THR A 100 1.93 -4.69 8.76
CA THR A 100 2.78 -3.55 9.14
C THR A 100 2.00 -2.45 9.84
N ALA A 101 0.75 -2.17 9.42
CA ALA A 101 -0.12 -1.16 10.02
C ALA A 101 -0.44 -1.46 11.50
N PHE A 102 -0.64 -2.73 11.87
CA PHE A 102 -0.86 -3.11 13.27
C PHE A 102 0.44 -3.26 14.07
N ARG A 103 1.52 -3.74 13.46
CA ARG A 103 2.75 -4.04 14.20
C ARG A 103 3.60 -2.81 14.51
N ILE A 104 3.63 -1.80 13.62
CA ILE A 104 4.36 -0.55 13.83
C ILE A 104 3.93 0.16 15.13
N PRO A 105 2.64 0.47 15.36
CA PRO A 105 2.21 1.15 16.58
C PRO A 105 2.47 0.31 17.84
N GLN A 106 2.34 -1.02 17.77
CA GLN A 106 2.64 -1.91 18.90
C GLN A 106 4.13 -1.89 19.29
N GLU A 107 5.04 -1.86 18.32
CA GLU A 107 6.48 -1.75 18.60
C GLU A 107 6.87 -0.35 19.09
N GLU A 108 6.23 0.71 18.56
CA GLU A 108 6.44 2.08 19.05
C GLU A 108 5.95 2.28 20.50
N GLU A 109 4.83 1.67 20.90
CA GLU A 109 4.35 1.68 22.29
C GLU A 109 5.29 0.89 23.21
N LYS A 110 5.82 -0.24 22.74
CA LYS A 110 6.76 -1.06 23.50
C LYS A 110 8.13 -0.39 23.70
N GLU A 111 8.58 0.47 22.78
CA GLU A 111 9.78 1.29 22.97
C GLU A 111 9.55 2.49 23.92
N ARG A 112 8.29 2.88 24.18
CA ARG A 112 7.94 3.97 25.11
C ARG A 112 7.72 3.51 26.55
N ALA A 113 7.41 2.25 26.77
CA ALA A 113 7.24 1.63 28.09
C ALA A 113 8.59 1.17 28.66
#